data_AF-W1XCE5-F1
#
_entry.id   AF-W1XCE5-F1
#
_cell.length_a   1.000
_cell.length_b   1.000
_cell.length_c   1.000
_cell.angle_alpha   90.00
_cell.angle_beta   90.00
_cell.angle_gamma   90.00
#
_symmetry.space_group_name_H-M   'P 1'
#
loop_
_entity.id
_entity.type
_entity.pdbx_description
1 polymer ?
#
loop_
_entity_poly.entity_id
_entity_poly.type
_entity_poly.pdbx_seq_one_letter_code
_entity_poly.pdbx_strand_id
1 'polypeptide(L)' 'LVSEVLESNGSSSMASVCGSTLSLMDAGVPIKAPVAGIAMGLVTQGEHYTILTDIQGMEDALGDMDFK' A
#
# COMPACT_ATOMS: atom_id res chain seq x y z
N LEU A 1 7.23 -15.74 -3.05
CA LEU A 1 8.13 -14.56 -3.04
C LEU A 1 8.42 -14.25 -1.58
N VAL A 2 9.63 -13.82 -1.27
CA VAL A 2 9.98 -13.30 0.04
C VAL A 2 10.13 -11.79 -0.13
N SER A 3 9.41 -11.01 0.66
CA SER A 3 9.48 -9.55 0.67
C SER A 3 10.01 -9.11 2.02
N GLU A 4 11.24 -8.61 2.04
CA GLU A 4 11.89 -8.13 3.26
C GLU A 4 11.67 -6.63 3.39
N VAL A 5 10.98 -6.23 4.45
CA VAL A 5 10.69 -4.82 4.72
C VAL A 5 11.89 -4.20 5.44
N LEU A 6 12.71 -3.47 4.69
CA LEU A 6 13.90 -2.79 5.23
C LEU A 6 13.55 -1.48 5.95
N GLU A 7 12.48 -0.82 5.53
CA GLU A 7 11.92 0.39 6.14
C GLU A 7 10.39 0.36 6.04
N SER A 8 9.71 1.00 7.00
CA SER A 8 8.25 1.09 7.00
C SER A 8 7.79 2.40 7.62
N ASN A 9 7.18 3.26 6.81
CA ASN A 9 6.44 4.43 7.28
C ASN A 9 5.06 4.53 6.61
N GLY A 10 4.47 3.39 6.23
CA GLY A 10 3.23 3.32 5.47
C GLY A 10 3.22 2.07 4.60
N SER A 11 2.10 1.35 4.60
CA SER A 11 1.76 0.19 3.75
C SER A 11 2.93 -0.61 3.12
N SER A 12 3.79 -1.19 3.95
CA SER A 12 4.83 -2.12 3.49
C SER A 12 4.24 -3.36 2.78
N SER A 13 2.97 -3.68 3.04
CA SER A 13 2.20 -4.69 2.31
C SER A 13 1.95 -4.33 0.84
N MET A 14 1.57 -3.09 0.53
CA MET A 14 1.35 -2.67 -0.85
C MET A 14 2.67 -2.46 -1.59
N ALA A 15 3.71 -2.00 -0.88
CA ALA A 15 5.07 -2.02 -1.40
C ALA A 15 5.53 -3.44 -1.76
N SER A 16 5.18 -4.44 -0.95
CA SER A 16 5.48 -5.85 -1.23
C SER A 16 4.80 -6.38 -2.49
N VAL A 17 3.57 -5.92 -2.81
CA VAL A 17 2.89 -6.25 -4.07
C VAL A 17 3.67 -5.66 -5.26
N CYS A 18 4.03 -4.38 -5.18
CA CYS A 18 4.79 -3.71 -6.24
C CYS A 18 6.18 -4.36 -6.45
N GLY A 19 6.93 -4.59 -5.37
CA GLY A 19 8.23 -5.25 -5.41
C GLY A 19 8.14 -6.69 -5.94
N SER A 20 7.09 -7.41 -5.56
CA SER A 20 6.80 -8.76 -6.07
C SER A 20 6.54 -8.77 -7.57
N THR A 21 5.74 -7.83 -8.08
CA THR A 21 5.50 -7.68 -9.52
C THR A 21 6.82 -7.47 -10.28
N LEU A 22 7.65 -6.55 -9.82
CA LEU A 22 8.95 -6.28 -10.44
C LEU A 22 9.86 -7.50 -10.38
N SER A 23 9.91 -8.20 -9.25
CA SER A 23 10.74 -9.41 -9.07
C SER A 23 10.30 -10.55 -10.00
N LEU A 24 9.00 -10.72 -10.23
CA LEU A 24 8.46 -11.71 -11.16
C LEU A 24 8.82 -11.37 -12.61
N MET A 25 8.73 -10.11 -12.99
CA MET A 25 9.12 -9.64 -14.32
C MET A 25 10.63 -9.83 -14.55
N ASP A 26 11.46 -9.49 -13.56
CA ASP A 26 12.92 -9.66 -13.62
C ASP A 26 13.32 -11.14 -13.72
N ALA A 27 12.66 -12.02 -12.97
CA ALA A 27 12.85 -13.46 -13.05
C ALA A 27 12.30 -14.10 -14.34
N GLY A 28 11.69 -13.32 -15.25
CA GLY A 28 11.13 -13.80 -16.51
C GLY A 28 9.85 -14.64 -16.34
N VAL A 29 9.15 -14.52 -15.21
CA VAL A 29 7.90 -15.26 -14.97
C VAL A 29 6.80 -14.65 -15.86
N PRO A 30 6.07 -15.47 -16.66
CA PRO A 30 5.05 -14.96 -17.56
C PRO A 30 3.74 -14.64 -16.81
N ILE A 31 3.74 -13.54 -16.05
CA ILE A 31 2.56 -13.02 -15.38
C ILE A 31 1.58 -12.44 -16.41
N LYS A 32 0.26 -12.52 -16.13
CA LYS A 32 -0.78 -12.03 -17.05
C LYS A 32 -0.71 -10.53 -17.29
N ALA A 33 -0.42 -9.76 -16.24
CA ALA A 33 -0.29 -8.31 -16.25
C ALA A 33 0.51 -7.87 -15.00
N PRO A 34 1.20 -6.72 -15.04
CA PRO A 34 1.80 -6.13 -13.84
C PRO A 34 0.70 -5.67 -12.87
N VAL A 35 0.98 -5.76 -11.56
CA VAL A 35 0.05 -5.39 -10.49
C VAL A 35 0.74 -4.43 -9.51
N ALA A 36 0.01 -3.43 -9.04
CA ALA A 36 0.45 -2.49 -8.01
C ALA A 36 -0.65 -2.35 -6.94
N GLY A 37 -0.30 -1.83 -5.78
CA GLY A 37 -1.23 -1.55 -4.68
C GLY A 37 -0.91 -0.22 -4.03
N ILE A 38 -1.87 0.32 -3.29
CA ILE A 38 -1.76 1.58 -2.52
C ILE A 38 -2.60 1.45 -1.25
N ALA A 39 -2.20 2.11 -0.16
CA ALA A 39 -3.07 2.27 1.01
C ALA A 39 -3.76 3.64 0.97
N MET A 40 -5.04 3.63 1.30
CA MET A 40 -5.91 4.79 1.36
C MET A 40 -6.40 4.97 2.79
N GLY A 41 -6.52 6.23 3.22
CA GLY A 41 -7.07 6.59 4.52
C GLY A 41 -8.40 7.30 4.42
N LEU A 42 -9.08 7.40 5.56
CA LEU A 42 -10.26 8.22 5.75
C LEU A 42 -10.11 9.06 7.03
N VAL A 43 -10.46 10.34 6.96
CA VAL A 43 -10.65 11.18 8.14
C VAL A 43 -12.04 11.78 8.08
N THR A 44 -12.79 11.67 9.17
CA THR A 44 -14.18 12.12 9.31
C THR A 44 -14.30 13.18 10.40
N GLN A 45 -15.16 14.17 10.18
CA GLN A 45 -15.53 15.18 11.16
C GLN A 45 -17.01 15.54 10.99
N GLY A 46 -17.86 14.95 11.83
CA GLY A 46 -19.31 15.09 11.69
C GLY A 46 -19.80 14.49 10.37
N GLU A 47 -20.41 15.31 9.51
CA GLU A 47 -20.88 14.90 8.18
C GLU A 47 -19.81 15.03 7.08
N HIS A 48 -18.66 15.63 7.39
CA HIS A 48 -17.57 15.80 6.43
C HIS A 48 -16.58 14.64 6.51
N TYR A 49 -16.04 14.25 5.36
CA TYR A 49 -14.93 13.30 5.30
C TYR A 49 -13.93 13.68 4.20
N THR A 50 -12.69 13.22 4.36
CA THR A 50 -11.63 13.34 3.35
C THR A 50 -10.94 12.00 3.18
N ILE A 51 -10.72 11.62 1.91
CA ILE A 51 -9.94 10.45 1.56
C ILE A 51 -8.47 10.85 1.43
N LEU A 52 -7.59 10.11 2.11
CA LEU A 52 -6.15 10.26 2.03
C LEU A 52 -5.59 9.19 1.10
N THR A 53 -4.62 9.54 0.25
CA THR A 53 -3.98 8.61 -0.70
C THR A 53 -2.54 8.43 -0.29
N ASP A 54 -2.06 7.18 -0.27
CA ASP A 54 -0.70 6.79 0.14
C ASP A 54 -0.38 7.16 1.60
N ILE A 55 -1.19 6.64 2.53
CA ILE A 55 -1.10 7.02 3.94
C ILE A 55 0.20 6.55 4.60
N GLN A 56 0.73 7.43 5.45
CA GLN A 56 1.80 7.13 6.38
C GLN A 56 1.28 6.41 7.64
N GLY A 57 2.20 5.85 8.43
CA GLY A 57 1.84 5.18 9.69
C GLY A 57 1.11 6.09 10.70
N MET A 58 1.37 7.40 10.70
CA MET A 58 0.66 8.35 11.55
C MET A 58 -0.78 8.59 11.08
N GLU A 59 -0.99 8.66 9.77
CA GLU A 59 -2.31 8.89 9.16
C GLU A 59 -3.22 7.67 9.28
N ASP A 60 -2.63 6.47 9.30
CA ASP A 60 -3.31 5.22 9.70
C ASP A 60 -3.69 5.26 11.19
N ALA A 61 -2.71 5.47 12.08
CA ALA A 61 -2.92 5.41 13.53
C ALA A 61 -3.92 6.46 14.06
N LEU A 62 -4.04 7.61 13.40
CA LEU A 62 -4.95 8.70 13.77
C LEU A 62 -6.17 8.82 12.85
N GLY A 63 -6.19 8.10 11.73
CA GLY A 63 -7.30 8.08 10.78
C GLY A 63 -8.43 7.16 11.24
N ASP A 64 -9.54 7.24 10.54
CA ASP A 64 -10.73 6.43 10.83
C ASP A 64 -10.76 5.12 10.03
N MET A 65 -9.88 4.98 9.04
CA MET A 65 -9.82 3.80 8.17
C MET A 65 -8.44 3.65 7.53
N ASP A 66 -7.95 2.41 7.48
CA ASP A 66 -6.89 1.93 6.57
C ASP A 66 -7.52 0.99 5.54
N PHE A 67 -7.55 1.43 4.28
CA PHE A 67 -8.12 0.70 3.16
C PHE A 67 -7.01 0.33 2.16
N LYS A 68 -6.89 -0.94 1.82
CA LYS A 68 -5.87 -1.49 0.93
C LYS A 68 -6.48 -2.30 -0.21
#